data_AF-A1KCD9-F1
#
_entry.id   AF-A1KCD9-F1
#
_cell.length_a   1.000
_cell.length_b   1.000
_cell.length_c   1.000
_cell.angle_alpha   90.00
_cell.angle_beta   90.00
_cell.angle_gamma   90.00
#
_symmetry.space_group_name_H-M   'P 1'
#
loop_
_entity.id
_entity.type
_entity.pdbx_description
1 polymer ?
#
loop_
_entity_poly.entity_id
_entity_poly.type
_entity_poly.pdbx_seq_one_letter_code
_entity_poly.pdbx_strand_id
1 'polypeptide(L)'
;MTQIGEGVQIGMVDADDLDCPFDHDNPEPPTVENQLIGSGTKLATKMGNGTSTHLYAPLVKKCEQIDNPKDRSGHPFANKAKVVHIRDRDAATGKDYEHRYPVTCAAHHLVPAQEALKQSHLLAFMVKKGETAKLKDKDFSKGVVWANVGYEVNGAENGIYLPGSYAVGGGRGGLKLWVENDDMPDKEEEDVTEEADPASPQLYGRLNEISAANRKWQYVRQAVAKAPGQFHDRHVDYSNFVTSVLDKIFEDYRRRYFKSFIEFQCPKCEERAEKARKQGVPTPFGLVARLNGLSRNLAAFLNGSTWRRNIYTSKWGQAYMEAVKAGNKAAGPDT
;
A
#
# COMPACT_ATOMS: atom_id res chain seq x y z
N MET A 1 -6.55 -25.94 3.27
CA MET A 1 -6.86 -25.61 1.87
C MET A 1 -7.91 -24.50 1.82
N THR A 2 -7.53 -23.25 2.12
CA THR A 2 -8.44 -22.08 2.17
C THR A 2 -7.93 -20.86 1.39
N GLN A 3 -6.77 -20.94 0.73
CA GLN A 3 -6.08 -19.77 0.16
C GLN A 3 -6.67 -19.22 -1.15
N ILE A 4 -7.38 -20.02 -1.94
CA ILE A 4 -7.93 -19.55 -3.24
C ILE A 4 -9.20 -18.73 -3.05
N GLY A 5 -10.01 -19.01 -2.01
CA GLY A 5 -11.28 -18.31 -1.77
C GLY A 5 -11.14 -16.90 -1.19
N GLU A 6 -10.10 -16.61 -0.41
CA GLU A 6 -9.94 -15.30 0.24
C GLU A 6 -9.42 -14.21 -0.71
N GLY A 7 -8.51 -14.56 -1.63
CA GLY A 7 -8.10 -13.65 -2.71
C GLY A 7 -9.22 -13.39 -3.73
N VAL A 8 -10.25 -14.25 -3.74
CA VAL A 8 -11.50 -14.01 -4.47
C VAL A 8 -12.33 -12.97 -3.73
N GLN A 9 -12.47 -13.02 -2.41
CA GLN A 9 -13.31 -12.08 -1.65
C GLN A 9 -12.81 -10.61 -1.66
N ILE A 10 -11.49 -10.38 -1.67
CA ILE A 10 -10.91 -9.02 -1.70
C ILE A 10 -11.12 -8.32 -3.06
N GLY A 11 -11.21 -9.13 -4.12
CA GLY A 11 -11.58 -8.69 -5.45
C GLY A 11 -13.03 -9.03 -5.84
N MET A 12 -13.83 -9.57 -4.91
CA MET A 12 -15.26 -9.80 -5.14
C MET A 12 -15.92 -8.45 -4.99
N VAL A 13 -16.15 -7.90 -6.16
CA VAL A 13 -17.02 -6.77 -6.42
C VAL A 13 -18.42 -7.30 -6.12
N ASP A 14 -19.15 -6.64 -5.22
CA ASP A 14 -20.57 -6.96 -5.04
C ASP A 14 -21.22 -6.93 -6.42
N ALA A 15 -21.87 -8.05 -6.78
CA ALA A 15 -22.51 -8.21 -8.09
C ALA A 15 -23.67 -7.22 -8.31
N ASP A 16 -23.98 -6.39 -7.31
CA ASP A 16 -25.01 -5.36 -7.29
C ASP A 16 -24.57 -4.03 -7.94
N ASP A 17 -23.37 -3.95 -8.53
CA ASP A 17 -22.97 -2.82 -9.36
C ASP A 17 -23.85 -2.76 -10.62
N LEU A 18 -24.72 -1.74 -10.72
CA LEU A 18 -25.42 -1.21 -11.90
C LEU A 18 -25.07 -1.87 -13.25
N ASP A 19 -26.10 -2.31 -14.01
CA ASP A 19 -25.95 -2.93 -15.35
C ASP A 19 -24.95 -2.20 -16.26
N CYS A 20 -24.90 -0.87 -16.17
CA CYS A 20 -23.94 -0.03 -16.87
C CYS A 20 -23.11 0.81 -15.87
N PRO A 21 -21.76 0.72 -15.89
CA PRO A 21 -20.90 1.48 -14.98
C PRO A 21 -20.54 2.88 -15.51
N PHE A 22 -21.04 3.24 -16.70
CA PHE A 22 -20.67 4.45 -17.41
C PHE A 22 -21.65 5.57 -17.06
N ASP A 23 -21.11 6.77 -16.87
CA ASP A 23 -21.92 7.90 -16.50
C ASP A 23 -22.89 8.33 -17.63
N HIS A 24 -24.16 8.44 -17.28
CA HIS A 24 -25.21 8.88 -18.19
C HIS A 24 -25.72 10.27 -17.87
N ASP A 25 -25.31 10.86 -16.75
CA ASP A 25 -25.89 12.10 -16.24
C ASP A 25 -25.17 13.31 -16.81
N ASN A 26 -23.89 13.18 -17.16
CA ASN A 26 -23.16 14.23 -17.89
C ASN A 26 -23.31 14.01 -19.40
N PRO A 27 -24.11 14.84 -20.11
CA PRO A 27 -24.22 14.75 -21.56
C PRO A 27 -22.94 15.24 -22.24
N GLU A 28 -22.12 16.06 -21.57
CA GLU A 28 -20.83 16.56 -22.06
C GLU A 28 -19.68 16.08 -21.17
N PRO A 29 -18.48 15.84 -21.73
CA PRO A 29 -17.34 15.42 -20.92
C PRO A 29 -16.92 16.53 -19.95
N PRO A 30 -16.94 16.29 -18.62
CA PRO A 30 -16.47 17.29 -17.67
C PRO A 30 -14.94 17.39 -17.73
N THR A 31 -14.42 18.56 -17.37
CA THR A 31 -12.97 18.77 -17.20
C THR A 31 -12.58 18.34 -15.79
N VAL A 32 -11.79 17.28 -15.70
CA VAL A 32 -11.16 16.81 -14.47
C VAL A 32 -9.84 16.15 -14.85
N GLU A 33 -8.84 16.28 -13.98
CA GLU A 33 -7.51 15.72 -14.19
C GLU A 33 -7.22 14.62 -13.18
N ASN A 34 -6.52 13.58 -13.61
CA ASN A 34 -5.98 12.58 -12.69
C ASN A 34 -4.66 13.08 -12.07
N GLN A 35 -4.38 12.66 -10.85
CA GLN A 35 -3.09 12.84 -10.19
C GLN A 35 -2.51 11.47 -9.84
N LEU A 36 -1.75 10.90 -10.77
CA LEU A 36 -1.30 9.49 -10.72
C LEU A 36 0.17 9.32 -10.27
N ILE A 37 0.86 10.40 -9.93
CA ILE A 37 2.24 10.34 -9.42
C ILE A 37 2.19 10.22 -7.89
N GLY A 38 2.51 9.02 -7.39
CA GLY A 38 2.60 8.74 -5.96
C GLY A 38 3.78 9.42 -5.29
N SER A 39 3.58 9.94 -4.08
CA SER A 39 4.60 10.51 -3.20
C SER A 39 4.20 10.28 -1.75
N GLY A 40 5.04 9.58 -0.98
CA GLY A 40 4.77 9.30 0.43
C GLY A 40 4.58 10.57 1.27
N THR A 41 5.34 11.63 0.99
CA THR A 41 5.18 12.93 1.67
C THR A 41 3.84 13.58 1.33
N LYS A 42 3.44 13.60 0.05
CA LYS A 42 2.14 14.15 -0.35
C LYS A 42 1.00 13.34 0.26
N LEU A 43 1.10 12.02 0.24
CA LEU A 43 0.12 11.13 0.88
C LEU A 43 -0.03 11.45 2.36
N ALA A 44 1.09 11.55 3.10
CA ALA A 44 1.06 11.92 4.52
C ALA A 44 0.35 13.26 4.77
N THR A 45 0.63 14.29 3.96
CA THR A 45 -0.06 15.59 4.07
C THR A 45 -1.56 15.47 3.78
N LYS A 46 -1.95 14.72 2.75
CA LYS A 46 -3.35 14.55 2.34
C LYS A 46 -4.14 13.73 3.36
N MET A 47 -3.53 12.70 3.94
CA MET A 47 -4.06 11.92 5.06
C MET A 47 -4.35 12.81 6.28
N GLY A 48 -3.37 13.60 6.73
CA GLY A 48 -3.57 14.53 7.86
C GLY A 48 -4.61 15.61 7.58
N ASN A 49 -4.76 16.02 6.31
CA ASN A 49 -5.78 16.99 5.90
C ASN A 49 -7.15 16.36 5.60
N GLY A 50 -7.29 15.03 5.58
CA GLY A 50 -8.53 14.36 5.17
C GLY A 50 -8.94 14.67 3.72
N THR A 51 -7.97 14.82 2.81
CA THR A 51 -8.24 15.14 1.40
C THR A 51 -8.53 13.87 0.60
N SER A 52 -9.67 13.85 -0.12
CA SER A 52 -10.11 12.68 -0.87
C SER A 52 -9.21 12.32 -2.06
N THR A 53 -9.23 11.04 -2.44
CA THR A 53 -8.75 10.52 -3.74
C THR A 53 -9.66 10.91 -4.91
N HIS A 54 -10.91 11.31 -4.66
CA HIS A 54 -11.85 11.75 -5.69
C HIS A 54 -11.65 13.23 -6.01
N LEU A 55 -11.46 13.56 -7.29
CA LEU A 55 -11.27 14.93 -7.78
C LEU A 55 -12.46 15.47 -8.58
N TYR A 56 -13.35 14.59 -9.06
CA TYR A 56 -14.58 15.01 -9.72
C TYR A 56 -15.57 15.61 -8.71
N ALA A 57 -15.76 16.93 -8.79
CA ALA A 57 -16.46 17.75 -7.79
C ALA A 57 -17.79 17.19 -7.26
N PRO A 58 -18.70 16.65 -8.10
CA PRO A 58 -19.98 16.11 -7.63
C PRO A 58 -19.87 14.89 -6.70
N LEU A 59 -18.74 14.18 -6.73
CA LEU A 59 -18.52 12.96 -5.95
C LEU A 59 -17.42 13.09 -4.89
N VAL A 60 -16.80 14.26 -4.76
CA VAL A 60 -15.81 14.52 -3.70
C VAL A 60 -16.50 14.47 -2.35
N LYS A 61 -15.97 13.64 -1.44
CA LYS A 61 -16.45 13.54 -0.07
C LYS A 61 -15.37 14.00 0.89
N LYS A 62 -15.77 14.60 2.01
CA LYS A 62 -14.84 14.86 3.11
C LYS A 62 -14.38 13.50 3.67
N CYS A 63 -13.07 13.34 3.80
CA CYS A 63 -12.50 12.14 4.39
C CYS A 63 -12.12 12.39 5.85
N GLU A 64 -12.09 11.31 6.61
CA GLU A 64 -11.54 11.34 7.96
C GLU A 64 -10.04 11.68 7.88
N GLN A 65 -9.57 12.51 8.82
CA GLN A 65 -8.15 12.78 8.96
C GLN A 65 -7.48 11.55 9.55
N ILE A 66 -6.37 11.13 8.95
CA ILE A 66 -5.57 10.03 9.45
C ILE A 66 -4.29 10.63 9.99
N ASP A 67 -4.19 10.73 11.31
CA ASP A 67 -3.02 11.30 11.98
C ASP A 67 -1.86 10.31 12.01
N ASN A 68 -0.62 10.82 11.90
CA ASN A 68 0.55 10.01 12.16
C ASN A 68 0.52 9.55 13.63
N PRO A 69 0.83 8.27 13.92
CA PRO A 69 0.87 7.77 15.29
C PRO A 69 1.70 8.62 16.27
N LYS A 70 2.78 9.28 15.82
CA LYS A 70 3.58 10.17 16.68
C LYS A 70 2.86 11.46 17.09
N ASP A 71 1.86 11.89 16.33
CA ASP A 71 1.13 13.14 16.52
C ASP A 71 -0.15 12.93 17.36
N ARG A 72 -0.56 11.67 17.56
CA ARG A 72 -1.73 11.30 18.36
C ARG A 72 -1.44 11.39 19.85
N SER A 73 -2.23 12.20 20.58
CA SER A 73 -2.11 12.31 22.03
C SER A 73 -2.24 10.95 22.72
N GLY A 74 -1.35 10.65 23.67
CA GLY A 74 -1.34 9.39 24.41
C GLY A 74 -0.74 8.18 23.66
N HIS A 75 -0.40 8.31 22.38
CA HIS A 75 0.21 7.21 21.63
C HIS A 75 1.63 6.87 22.17
N PRO A 76 2.09 5.60 22.12
CA PRO A 76 3.44 5.22 22.54
C PRO A 76 4.59 6.02 21.90
N PHE A 77 4.35 6.63 20.74
CA PHE A 77 5.32 7.46 20.01
C PHE A 77 5.20 8.95 20.30
N ALA A 78 4.12 9.39 20.94
CA ALA A 78 3.84 10.79 21.19
C ALA A 78 4.94 11.42 22.05
N ASN A 79 5.62 12.44 21.51
CA ASN A 79 6.72 13.17 22.15
C ASN A 79 7.90 12.28 22.60
N LYS A 80 8.06 11.08 22.02
CA LYS A 80 9.12 10.13 22.40
C LYS A 80 10.01 9.80 21.21
N ALA A 81 11.29 10.15 21.34
CA ALA A 81 12.26 9.92 20.28
C ALA A 81 12.81 8.48 20.22
N LYS A 82 12.83 7.74 21.33
CA LYS A 82 13.35 6.37 21.41
C LYS A 82 12.37 5.49 22.19
N VAL A 83 11.73 4.56 21.51
CA VAL A 83 10.54 3.84 22.02
C VAL A 83 10.71 2.32 22.02
N VAL A 84 11.68 1.81 21.25
CA VAL A 84 12.08 0.40 21.22
C VAL A 84 13.29 0.20 22.12
N HIS A 85 13.26 -0.83 22.95
CA HIS A 85 14.27 -1.13 23.96
C HIS A 85 14.75 -2.57 23.78
N ILE A 86 15.99 -2.75 23.35
CA ILE A 86 16.58 -4.08 23.13
C ILE A 86 17.62 -4.32 24.21
N ARG A 87 17.51 -5.46 24.89
CA ARG A 87 18.48 -5.89 25.89
C ARG A 87 19.29 -7.04 25.34
N ASP A 88 20.60 -6.93 25.42
CA ASP A 88 21.53 -8.00 25.04
C ASP A 88 22.46 -8.29 26.19
N ARG A 89 22.87 -9.56 26.28
CA ARG A 89 23.81 -10.03 27.28
C ARG A 89 25.04 -10.58 26.59
N ASP A 90 26.20 -10.08 26.99
CA ASP A 90 27.48 -10.62 26.56
C ASP A 90 27.69 -11.97 27.24
N ALA A 91 27.81 -13.04 26.44
CA ALA A 91 27.97 -14.39 26.93
C ALA A 91 29.32 -14.63 27.60
N ALA A 92 30.37 -13.92 27.20
CA ALA A 92 31.72 -14.07 27.74
C ALA A 92 31.86 -13.35 29.10
N THR A 93 31.33 -12.14 29.20
CA THR A 93 31.46 -11.31 30.42
C THR A 93 30.25 -11.38 31.35
N GLY A 94 29.11 -11.89 30.86
CA GLY A 94 27.84 -11.93 31.57
C GLY A 94 27.15 -10.56 31.73
N LYS A 95 27.70 -9.51 31.13
CA LYS A 95 27.24 -8.12 31.25
C LYS A 95 26.04 -7.83 30.35
N ASP A 96 25.07 -7.09 30.89
CA ASP A 96 23.88 -6.65 30.16
C ASP A 96 24.08 -5.26 29.51
N TYR A 97 23.52 -5.10 28.32
CA TYR A 97 23.48 -3.86 27.54
C TYR A 97 22.02 -3.53 27.19
N GLU A 98 21.62 -2.26 27.35
CA GLU A 98 20.30 -1.77 26.90
C GLU A 98 20.48 -0.75 25.78
N HIS A 99 19.88 -1.04 24.62
CA HIS A 99 19.88 -0.17 23.45
C HIS A 99 18.49 0.41 23.21
N ARG A 100 18.42 1.70 22.83
CA ARG A 100 17.16 2.41 22.62
C ARG A 100 17.08 3.00 21.23
N TYR A 101 16.01 2.70 20.51
CA TYR A 101 15.85 3.04 19.10
C TYR A 101 14.62 3.90 18.82
N PRO A 102 14.72 4.87 17.89
CA PRO A 102 13.57 5.57 17.36
C PRO A 102 12.73 4.65 16.48
N VAL A 103 11.42 4.92 16.41
CA VAL A 103 10.53 4.34 15.40
C VAL A 103 9.81 5.48 14.71
N THR A 104 9.71 5.39 13.39
CA THR A 104 8.88 6.30 12.59
C THR A 104 7.83 5.50 11.84
N CYS A 105 6.63 6.07 11.76
CA CYS A 105 5.60 5.60 10.86
C CYS A 105 5.62 6.43 9.59
N ALA A 106 5.69 5.75 8.45
CA ALA A 106 5.63 6.37 7.14
C ALA A 106 4.26 6.10 6.50
N ALA A 107 3.80 7.05 5.69
CA ALA A 107 2.59 6.85 4.90
C ALA A 107 2.88 5.78 3.83
N HIS A 108 1.96 4.83 3.71
CA HIS A 108 2.01 3.70 2.80
C HIS A 108 0.80 3.74 1.87
N HIS A 109 1.05 3.71 0.56
CA HIS A 109 0.01 3.65 -0.46
C HIS A 109 -0.61 2.26 -0.50
N LEU A 110 -1.93 2.18 -0.31
CA LEU A 110 -2.68 0.93 -0.36
C LEU A 110 -2.78 0.40 -1.80
N VAL A 111 -3.06 1.29 -2.75
CA VAL A 111 -2.90 1.05 -4.19
C VAL A 111 -1.64 1.81 -4.63
N PRO A 112 -0.48 1.14 -4.77
CA PRO A 112 0.77 1.81 -5.12
C PRO A 112 0.71 2.36 -6.55
N ALA A 113 0.95 3.67 -6.71
CA ALA A 113 0.97 4.28 -8.04
C ALA A 113 2.09 3.67 -8.90
N GLN A 114 3.29 3.58 -8.33
CA GLN A 114 4.50 3.20 -9.05
C GLN A 114 4.69 1.70 -9.16
N GLU A 115 4.26 0.91 -8.18
CA GLU A 115 4.58 -0.52 -8.20
C GLU A 115 3.41 -1.37 -8.72
N ALA A 116 2.18 -0.83 -8.76
CA ALA A 116 1.00 -1.53 -9.26
C ALA A 116 0.26 -0.76 -10.35
N LEU A 117 -0.34 0.40 -10.01
CA LEU A 117 -1.27 1.10 -10.90
C LEU A 117 -0.63 1.50 -12.23
N LYS A 118 0.63 1.94 -12.24
CA LYS A 118 1.33 2.34 -13.48
C LYS A 118 1.32 1.22 -14.53
N GLN A 119 1.29 -0.04 -14.11
CA GLN A 119 1.34 -1.19 -15.02
C GLN A 119 -0.05 -1.72 -15.41
N SER A 120 -1.11 -1.27 -14.72
CA SER A 120 -2.44 -1.83 -14.89
C SER A 120 -3.11 -1.38 -16.19
N HIS A 121 -3.80 -2.32 -16.86
CA HIS A 121 -4.69 -2.02 -17.99
C HIS A 121 -5.89 -1.17 -17.59
N LEU A 122 -6.22 -1.11 -16.29
CA LEU A 122 -7.29 -0.26 -15.77
C LEU A 122 -7.12 1.22 -16.13
N LEU A 123 -5.88 1.68 -16.37
CA LEU A 123 -5.59 3.03 -16.83
C LEU A 123 -6.36 3.41 -18.11
N ALA A 124 -6.72 2.44 -18.97
CA ALA A 124 -7.55 2.68 -20.14
C ALA A 124 -8.91 3.31 -19.75
N PHE A 125 -9.52 2.85 -18.66
CA PHE A 125 -10.78 3.38 -18.13
C PHE A 125 -10.61 4.56 -17.16
N MET A 126 -9.36 5.00 -16.91
CA MET A 126 -9.07 6.14 -16.04
C MET A 126 -8.71 7.40 -16.81
N VAL A 127 -8.10 7.24 -17.99
CA VAL A 127 -7.49 8.33 -18.76
C VAL A 127 -8.35 8.67 -19.97
N LYS A 128 -8.54 9.96 -20.21
CA LYS A 128 -9.28 10.46 -21.36
C LYS A 128 -8.65 10.04 -22.69
N LYS A 129 -9.49 9.68 -23.66
CA LYS A 129 -9.09 9.33 -25.02
C LYS A 129 -8.35 10.50 -25.67
N GLY A 130 -7.18 10.20 -26.22
CA GLY A 130 -6.32 11.18 -26.88
C GLY A 130 -5.48 12.03 -25.92
N GLU A 131 -5.62 11.86 -24.61
CA GLU A 131 -4.76 12.52 -23.62
C GLU A 131 -3.64 11.60 -23.15
N THR A 132 -2.61 12.22 -22.58
CA THR A 132 -1.47 11.53 -21.98
C THR A 132 -1.43 11.79 -20.48
N ALA A 133 -1.61 10.74 -19.68
CA ALA A 133 -1.42 10.82 -18.24
C ALA A 133 0.07 10.63 -17.88
N LYS A 134 0.58 11.55 -17.05
CA LYS A 134 1.94 11.49 -16.52
C LYS A 134 2.05 10.48 -15.38
N LEU A 135 3.00 9.56 -15.49
CA LEU A 135 3.42 8.66 -14.42
C LEU A 135 4.89 8.98 -14.08
N LYS A 136 5.42 8.43 -12.99
CA LYS A 136 6.75 8.83 -12.48
C LYS A 136 7.88 8.70 -13.52
N ASP A 137 7.90 7.57 -14.24
CA ASP A 137 9.00 7.21 -15.15
C ASP A 137 8.50 6.78 -16.54
N LYS A 138 7.21 7.02 -16.83
CA LYS A 138 6.59 6.74 -18.13
C LYS A 138 5.31 7.55 -18.30
N ASP A 139 4.79 7.53 -19.51
CA ASP A 139 3.51 8.15 -19.85
C ASP A 139 2.48 7.08 -20.25
N PHE A 140 1.20 7.36 -20.08
CA PHE A 140 0.11 6.51 -20.56
C PHE A 140 -0.83 7.30 -21.48
N SER A 141 -1.03 6.82 -22.71
CA SER A 141 -1.82 7.52 -23.75
C SER A 141 -2.91 6.67 -24.40
N LYS A 142 -3.20 5.47 -23.85
CA LYS A 142 -4.20 4.54 -24.40
C LYS A 142 -5.57 4.66 -23.69
N GLY A 143 -5.95 5.88 -23.31
CA GLY A 143 -7.23 6.15 -22.68
C GLY A 143 -8.42 5.85 -23.60
N VAL A 144 -9.53 5.37 -23.04
CA VAL A 144 -10.76 5.05 -23.81
C VAL A 144 -11.99 5.85 -23.37
N VAL A 145 -11.91 6.57 -22.25
CA VAL A 145 -13.04 7.35 -21.69
C VAL A 145 -13.03 8.78 -22.21
N TRP A 146 -14.17 9.48 -22.18
CA TRP A 146 -14.25 10.83 -22.72
C TRP A 146 -13.74 11.94 -21.79
N ALA A 147 -13.50 11.61 -20.52
CA ALA A 147 -12.97 12.48 -19.47
C ALA A 147 -12.17 11.61 -18.49
N ASN A 148 -11.17 12.18 -17.85
CA ASN A 148 -10.44 11.47 -16.80
C ASN A 148 -11.40 11.12 -15.65
N VAL A 149 -11.11 10.07 -14.88
CA VAL A 149 -11.98 9.70 -13.74
C VAL A 149 -11.79 10.62 -12.52
N GLY A 150 -10.69 11.39 -12.50
CA GLY A 150 -10.35 12.27 -11.40
C GLY A 150 -9.84 11.51 -10.19
N TYR A 151 -8.90 10.58 -10.37
CA TYR A 151 -8.27 9.85 -9.27
C TYR A 151 -6.97 10.53 -8.82
N GLU A 152 -6.84 10.80 -7.51
CA GLU A 152 -5.63 11.24 -6.83
C GLU A 152 -5.07 10.09 -5.99
N VAL A 153 -3.93 9.54 -6.41
CA VAL A 153 -3.30 8.40 -5.74
C VAL A 153 -2.79 8.73 -4.33
N ASN A 154 -2.55 10.00 -4.03
CA ASN A 154 -2.12 10.49 -2.73
C ASN A 154 -3.29 10.89 -1.82
N GLY A 155 -4.54 10.60 -2.18
CA GLY A 155 -5.70 10.89 -1.33
C GLY A 155 -5.72 10.04 -0.06
N ALA A 156 -6.41 10.52 0.97
CA ALA A 156 -6.45 9.94 2.31
C ALA A 156 -6.97 8.50 2.32
N GLU A 157 -7.98 8.19 1.50
CA GLU A 157 -8.55 6.83 1.40
C GLU A 157 -7.54 5.79 0.89
N ASN A 158 -6.46 6.23 0.22
CA ASN A 158 -5.42 5.37 -0.31
C ASN A 158 -4.19 5.25 0.61
N GLY A 159 -4.29 5.71 1.86
CA GLY A 159 -3.15 5.77 2.78
C GLY A 159 -3.39 5.13 4.13
N ILE A 160 -2.33 4.53 4.67
CA ILE A 160 -2.21 4.17 6.09
C ILE A 160 -0.81 4.52 6.60
N TYR A 161 -0.67 4.65 7.93
CA TYR A 161 0.64 4.77 8.56
C TYR A 161 1.10 3.41 9.07
N LEU A 162 2.31 3.00 8.64
CA LEU A 162 2.92 1.75 9.07
C LEU A 162 4.30 2.02 9.70
N PRO A 163 4.67 1.32 10.80
CA PRO A 163 6.01 1.42 11.38
C PRO A 163 7.05 0.83 10.42
N GLY A 164 8.24 1.44 10.32
CA GLY A 164 9.29 0.95 9.44
C GLY A 164 10.70 1.17 9.97
N SER A 165 11.68 0.82 9.13
CA SER A 165 13.10 0.96 9.46
C SER A 165 13.65 2.37 9.22
N TYR A 166 12.86 3.32 8.67
CA TYR A 166 13.34 4.64 8.24
C TYR A 166 14.12 5.44 9.30
N ALA A 167 13.78 5.29 10.58
CA ALA A 167 14.47 6.00 11.66
C ALA A 167 15.86 5.42 11.98
N VAL A 168 16.06 4.13 11.73
CA VAL A 168 17.28 3.38 12.06
C VAL A 168 18.09 2.99 10.83
N GLY A 169 17.49 3.00 9.64
CA GLY A 169 18.13 2.61 8.37
C GLY A 169 19.03 3.69 7.76
N GLY A 170 19.54 3.38 6.56
CA GLY A 170 20.50 4.20 5.82
C GLY A 170 19.94 5.40 5.04
N GLY A 171 18.60 5.49 4.93
CA GLY A 171 17.91 6.52 4.16
C GLY A 171 18.08 7.95 4.70
N ARG A 172 17.57 8.94 3.95
CA ARG A 172 17.71 10.37 4.28
C ARG A 172 17.17 10.69 5.68
N GLY A 173 18.07 10.96 6.62
CA GLY A 173 17.75 11.31 8.01
C GLY A 173 17.67 10.13 8.99
N GLY A 174 17.94 8.91 8.55
CA GLY A 174 18.04 7.73 9.41
C GLY A 174 19.40 7.65 10.14
N LEU A 175 19.43 6.92 11.26
CA LEU A 175 20.61 6.83 12.13
C LEU A 175 21.71 5.88 11.62
N LYS A 176 21.51 5.16 10.51
CA LYS A 176 22.47 4.16 9.99
C LYS A 176 22.88 3.12 11.04
N LEU A 177 21.90 2.70 11.85
CA LEU A 177 22.02 1.66 12.86
C LEU A 177 21.58 0.31 12.31
N TRP A 178 20.92 0.26 11.16
CA TRP A 178 20.58 -1.00 10.51
C TRP A 178 21.78 -1.47 9.69
N VAL A 179 22.45 -2.53 10.14
CA VAL A 179 23.61 -3.07 9.39
C VAL A 179 23.11 -3.58 8.05
N GLU A 180 23.63 -2.98 6.99
CA GLU A 180 23.35 -3.37 5.62
C GLU A 180 23.90 -4.78 5.40
N ASN A 181 23.02 -5.71 5.05
CA ASN A 181 23.44 -6.93 4.37
C ASN A 181 23.24 -6.60 2.89
N ASP A 182 24.24 -5.96 2.28
CA ASP A 182 24.33 -5.58 0.86
C ASP A 182 23.04 -5.06 0.19
N ASP A 183 22.82 -3.74 0.26
CA ASP A 183 21.87 -3.00 -0.59
C ASP A 183 22.36 -2.89 -2.07
N MET A 184 22.84 -4.00 -2.65
CA MET A 184 23.07 -4.12 -4.10
C MET A 184 21.88 -4.86 -4.74
N PRO A 185 21.43 -4.42 -5.94
CA PRO A 185 20.32 -5.05 -6.63
C PRO A 185 20.68 -6.49 -7.00
N ASP A 186 19.84 -7.44 -6.59
CA ASP A 186 19.79 -8.82 -7.08
C ASP A 186 21.14 -9.55 -7.16
N LYS A 187 21.98 -9.45 -6.12
CA LYS A 187 23.01 -10.47 -5.89
C LYS A 187 22.62 -11.30 -4.67
N GLU A 188 22.70 -12.60 -4.87
CA GLU A 188 22.41 -13.64 -3.88
C GLU A 188 22.99 -13.26 -2.51
N GLU A 189 22.18 -13.50 -1.49
CA GLU A 189 22.41 -13.20 -0.08
C GLU A 189 23.80 -13.69 0.38
N GLU A 190 24.85 -12.88 0.21
CA GLU A 190 26.08 -13.11 0.94
C GLU A 190 25.79 -12.78 2.40
N ASP A 191 25.77 -13.85 3.19
CA ASP A 191 25.41 -13.91 4.59
C ASP A 191 26.55 -13.23 5.39
N VAL A 192 26.65 -11.90 5.33
CA VAL A 192 27.61 -11.15 6.14
C VAL A 192 27.13 -11.21 7.60
N THR A 193 27.47 -12.30 8.26
CA THR A 193 27.35 -12.44 9.71
C THR A 193 28.53 -11.72 10.33
N GLU A 194 28.46 -10.39 10.41
CA GLU A 194 29.33 -9.67 11.35
C GLU A 194 29.11 -10.25 12.75
N GLU A 195 30.20 -10.51 13.49
CA GLU A 195 30.09 -11.00 14.86
C GLU A 195 29.28 -10.00 15.70
N ALA A 196 28.23 -10.51 16.33
CA ALA A 196 27.35 -9.71 17.16
C ALA A 196 28.10 -9.15 18.36
N ASP A 197 28.47 -7.86 18.33
CA ASP A 197 28.95 -7.13 19.52
C ASP A 197 27.75 -6.65 20.36
N PRO A 198 27.53 -7.20 21.56
CA PRO A 198 26.44 -6.80 22.44
C PRO A 198 26.51 -5.32 22.85
N ALA A 199 27.70 -4.73 22.89
CA ALA A 199 27.92 -3.32 23.25
C ALA A 199 27.66 -2.35 22.09
N SER A 200 27.72 -2.83 20.84
CA SER A 200 27.47 -2.02 19.65
C SER A 200 26.00 -1.57 19.59
N PRO A 201 25.69 -0.32 19.19
CA PRO A 201 24.30 0.13 18.99
C PRO A 201 23.68 -0.40 17.69
N GLN A 202 24.45 -1.09 16.85
CA GLN A 202 24.01 -1.58 15.54
C GLN A 202 22.96 -2.70 15.65
N LEU A 203 22.00 -2.72 14.73
CA LEU A 203 20.99 -3.78 14.59
C LEU A 203 21.56 -4.86 13.66
N TYR A 204 22.16 -5.89 14.25
CA TYR A 204 22.68 -7.07 13.55
C TYR A 204 21.65 -8.21 13.48
N GLY A 205 22.00 -9.26 12.73
CA GLY A 205 21.19 -10.45 12.50
C GLY A 205 20.76 -10.59 11.05
N ARG A 206 20.36 -11.81 10.67
CA ARG A 206 19.94 -12.11 9.30
C ARG A 206 18.60 -11.45 9.00
N LEU A 207 18.43 -11.00 7.75
CA LEU A 207 17.15 -10.45 7.33
C LEU A 207 16.08 -11.54 7.37
N ASN A 208 14.90 -11.20 7.88
CA ASN A 208 13.72 -12.07 7.95
C ASN A 208 13.86 -13.30 8.87
N GLU A 209 14.95 -13.44 9.63
CA GLU A 209 15.10 -14.53 10.59
C GLU A 209 14.36 -14.23 11.90
N ILE A 210 13.35 -15.03 12.23
CA ILE A 210 12.55 -14.87 13.46
C ILE A 210 13.24 -15.57 14.63
N SER A 211 14.09 -14.84 15.34
CA SER A 211 14.88 -15.35 16.46
C SER A 211 15.02 -14.32 17.57
N ALA A 212 15.01 -14.78 18.83
CA ALA A 212 15.26 -13.92 19.98
C ALA A 212 16.70 -13.35 19.98
N ALA A 213 17.65 -13.96 19.28
CA ALA A 213 19.02 -13.44 19.14
C ALA A 213 19.16 -12.41 18.00
N ASN A 214 18.14 -12.29 17.13
CA ASN A 214 18.18 -11.39 16.00
C ASN A 214 17.72 -9.99 16.40
N ARG A 215 18.66 -9.03 16.50
CA ARG A 215 18.38 -7.68 16.95
C ARG A 215 17.50 -6.90 15.95
N LYS A 216 17.65 -7.15 14.64
CA LYS A 216 16.74 -6.60 13.62
C LYS A 216 15.30 -7.07 13.87
N TRP A 217 15.10 -8.37 14.14
CA TRP A 217 13.77 -8.89 14.48
C TRP A 217 13.22 -8.29 15.77
N GLN A 218 14.02 -8.19 16.83
CA GLN A 218 13.59 -7.58 18.09
C GLN A 218 13.09 -6.14 17.87
N TYR A 219 13.79 -5.36 17.02
CA TYR A 219 13.34 -4.02 16.64
C TYR A 219 12.00 -4.05 15.91
N VAL A 220 11.88 -4.86 14.86
CA VAL A 220 10.65 -4.99 14.06
C VAL A 220 9.46 -5.36 14.94
N ARG A 221 9.60 -6.40 15.75
CA ARG A 221 8.57 -6.91 16.65
C ARG A 221 8.08 -5.84 17.63
N GLN A 222 9.00 -5.12 18.28
CA GLN A 222 8.62 -4.07 19.23
C GLN A 222 8.04 -2.83 18.54
N ALA A 223 8.53 -2.47 17.35
CA ALA A 223 7.98 -1.36 16.57
C ALA A 223 6.52 -1.62 16.18
N VAL A 224 6.25 -2.82 15.66
CA VAL A 224 4.91 -3.32 15.32
C VAL A 224 4.01 -3.40 16.55
N ALA A 225 4.52 -3.87 17.69
CA ALA A 225 3.73 -3.94 18.92
C ALA A 225 3.28 -2.55 19.41
N LYS A 226 4.08 -1.50 19.19
CA LYS A 226 3.81 -0.14 19.66
C LYS A 226 3.01 0.71 18.67
N ALA A 227 3.03 0.37 17.38
CA ALA A 227 2.16 0.92 16.35
C ALA A 227 1.59 -0.24 15.53
N PRO A 228 0.48 -0.86 16.01
CA PRO A 228 -0.08 -2.06 15.40
C PRO A 228 -0.34 -1.88 13.91
N GLY A 229 0.28 -2.72 13.11
CA GLY A 229 0.27 -2.72 11.66
C GLY A 229 1.50 -3.45 11.15
N GLN A 230 1.47 -3.87 9.88
CA GLN A 230 2.61 -4.54 9.26
C GLN A 230 3.82 -3.63 9.21
N PHE A 231 5.01 -4.24 9.27
CA PHE A 231 6.24 -3.48 9.08
C PHE A 231 6.33 -2.97 7.64
N HIS A 232 6.79 -1.73 7.49
CA HIS A 232 6.90 -1.06 6.19
C HIS A 232 8.34 -1.13 5.69
N ASP A 233 8.56 -1.97 4.68
CA ASP A 233 9.77 -1.99 3.86
C ASP A 233 9.39 -2.14 2.37
N ARG A 234 10.33 -2.54 1.51
CA ARG A 234 10.09 -2.69 0.07
C ARG A 234 9.36 -4.01 -0.21
N HIS A 235 8.19 -3.94 -0.85
CA HIS A 235 7.28 -5.09 -1.03
C HIS A 235 6.85 -5.33 -2.49
N VAL A 236 7.67 -6.06 -3.24
CA VAL A 236 7.30 -6.48 -4.62
C VAL A 236 6.07 -7.39 -4.59
N ASP A 237 5.99 -8.30 -3.62
CA ASP A 237 4.89 -9.27 -3.51
C ASP A 237 3.52 -8.59 -3.26
N TYR A 238 3.50 -7.59 -2.38
CA TYR A 238 2.30 -6.76 -2.16
C TYR A 238 1.84 -6.09 -3.46
N SER A 239 2.79 -5.51 -4.20
CA SER A 239 2.51 -4.80 -5.43
C SER A 239 1.99 -5.75 -6.53
N ASN A 240 2.53 -6.96 -6.61
CA ASN A 240 2.03 -8.02 -7.49
C ASN A 240 0.61 -8.44 -7.10
N PHE A 241 0.34 -8.61 -5.81
CA PHE A 241 -0.99 -8.91 -5.31
C PHE A 241 -2.00 -7.81 -5.71
N VAL A 242 -1.69 -6.54 -5.43
CA VAL A 242 -2.55 -5.41 -5.80
C VAL A 242 -2.77 -5.35 -7.31
N THR A 243 -1.72 -5.56 -8.11
CA THR A 243 -1.82 -5.62 -9.58
C THR A 243 -2.83 -6.68 -10.03
N SER A 244 -2.80 -7.89 -9.45
CA SER A 244 -3.76 -8.93 -9.78
C SER A 244 -5.21 -8.56 -9.45
N VAL A 245 -5.44 -7.73 -8.42
CA VAL A 245 -6.78 -7.23 -8.07
C VAL A 245 -7.22 -6.12 -9.02
N LEU A 246 -6.30 -5.23 -9.42
CA LEU A 246 -6.57 -4.21 -10.44
C LEU A 246 -6.91 -4.84 -11.80
N ASP A 247 -6.27 -5.95 -12.16
CA ASP A 247 -6.59 -6.70 -13.38
C ASP A 247 -8.01 -7.29 -13.34
N LYS A 248 -8.45 -7.81 -12.19
CA LYS A 248 -9.84 -8.25 -12.02
C LYS A 248 -10.84 -7.11 -12.18
N ILE A 249 -10.52 -5.92 -11.65
CA ILE A 249 -11.34 -4.71 -11.84
C ILE A 249 -11.38 -4.36 -13.33
N PHE A 250 -10.23 -4.35 -14.02
CA PHE A 250 -10.16 -4.08 -15.45
C PHE A 250 -10.99 -5.07 -16.27
N GLU A 251 -10.90 -6.37 -16.01
CA GLU A 251 -11.65 -7.40 -16.73
C GLU A 251 -13.17 -7.23 -16.57
N ASP A 252 -13.63 -6.83 -15.39
CA ASP A 252 -15.04 -6.50 -15.16
C ASP A 252 -15.47 -5.26 -15.97
N TYR A 253 -14.69 -4.17 -15.95
CA TYR A 253 -14.96 -2.99 -16.77
C TYR A 253 -14.92 -3.28 -18.27
N ARG A 254 -13.98 -4.13 -18.71
CA ARG A 254 -13.89 -4.58 -20.10
C ARG A 254 -15.16 -5.32 -20.51
N ARG A 255 -15.63 -6.26 -19.68
CA ARG A 255 -16.88 -6.99 -19.93
C ARG A 255 -18.09 -6.04 -20.01
N ARG A 256 -18.20 -5.09 -19.07
CA ARG A 256 -19.29 -4.10 -19.07
C ARG A 256 -19.23 -3.14 -20.26
N TYR A 257 -18.03 -2.78 -20.70
CA TYR A 257 -17.80 -2.06 -21.96
C TYR A 257 -18.35 -2.84 -23.15
N PHE A 258 -18.00 -4.12 -23.30
CA PHE A 258 -18.51 -4.96 -24.38
C PHE A 258 -20.04 -5.01 -24.39
N LYS A 259 -20.66 -5.30 -23.24
CA LYS A 259 -22.13 -5.31 -23.12
C LYS A 259 -22.77 -3.97 -23.49
N SER A 260 -22.20 -2.85 -23.03
CA SER A 260 -22.82 -1.53 -23.19
C SER A 260 -22.63 -0.93 -24.58
N PHE A 261 -21.45 -1.11 -25.19
CA PHE A 261 -21.06 -0.39 -26.42
C PHE A 261 -20.83 -1.28 -27.65
N ILE A 262 -20.79 -2.60 -27.47
CA ILE A 262 -20.66 -3.55 -28.59
C ILE A 262 -21.98 -4.31 -28.78
N GLU A 263 -22.56 -4.80 -27.69
CA GLU A 263 -23.83 -5.53 -27.72
C GLU A 263 -25.06 -4.63 -27.49
N PHE A 264 -24.84 -3.36 -27.15
CA PHE A 264 -25.89 -2.35 -26.91
C PHE A 264 -26.95 -2.79 -25.88
N GLN A 265 -26.55 -3.53 -24.84
CA GLN A 265 -27.44 -3.91 -23.74
C GLN A 265 -27.84 -2.72 -22.83
N CYS A 266 -27.22 -1.55 -23.00
CA CYS A 266 -27.60 -0.32 -22.33
C CYS A 266 -28.13 0.69 -23.36
N PRO A 267 -29.44 1.00 -23.38
CA PRO A 267 -30.04 1.95 -24.33
C PRO A 267 -29.38 3.34 -24.29
N LYS A 268 -29.03 3.83 -23.09
CA LYS A 268 -28.35 5.12 -22.91
C LYS A 268 -26.93 5.13 -23.51
N CYS A 269 -26.26 3.98 -23.56
CA CYS A 269 -24.97 3.84 -24.24
C CYS A 269 -25.12 3.75 -25.76
N GLU A 270 -26.16 3.07 -26.25
CA GLU A 270 -26.49 2.99 -27.66
C GLU A 270 -26.75 4.38 -28.24
N GLU A 271 -27.58 5.18 -27.58
CA GLU A 271 -27.86 6.58 -27.95
C GLU A 271 -26.57 7.43 -28.03
N ARG A 272 -25.55 7.07 -27.25
CA ARG A 272 -24.26 7.78 -27.18
C ARG A 272 -23.17 7.17 -28.06
N ALA A 273 -23.45 6.11 -28.81
CA ALA A 273 -22.43 5.34 -29.53
C ALA A 273 -21.60 6.18 -30.50
N GLU A 274 -22.24 7.08 -31.27
CA GLU A 274 -21.52 7.95 -32.20
C GLU A 274 -20.60 8.94 -31.47
N LYS A 275 -21.09 9.54 -30.39
CA LYS A 275 -20.28 10.43 -29.54
C LYS A 275 -19.13 9.67 -28.91
N ALA A 276 -19.37 8.44 -28.46
CA ALA A 276 -18.36 7.59 -27.86
C ALA A 276 -17.23 7.20 -28.84
N ARG A 277 -17.55 6.97 -30.12
CA ARG A 277 -16.54 6.76 -31.16
C ARG A 277 -15.61 7.96 -31.31
N LYS A 278 -16.16 9.18 -31.24
CA LYS A 278 -15.39 10.42 -31.40
C LYS A 278 -14.59 10.77 -30.13
N GLN A 279 -15.24 10.77 -28.98
CA GLN A 279 -14.70 11.33 -27.73
C GLN A 279 -14.19 10.29 -26.73
N GLY A 280 -14.54 9.00 -26.89
CA GLY A 280 -14.36 7.98 -25.86
C GLY A 280 -15.67 7.65 -25.17
N VAL A 281 -15.75 6.51 -24.48
CA VAL A 281 -16.95 6.09 -23.75
C VAL A 281 -17.22 7.00 -22.56
N PRO A 282 -18.46 7.09 -22.07
CA PRO A 282 -18.74 7.87 -20.88
C PRO A 282 -17.89 7.43 -19.69
N THR A 283 -17.38 8.38 -18.93
CA THR A 283 -16.42 8.12 -17.87
C THR A 283 -17.08 7.38 -16.71
N PRO A 284 -16.51 6.27 -16.23
CA PRO A 284 -17.04 5.57 -15.07
C PRO A 284 -16.53 6.22 -13.77
N PHE A 285 -17.10 7.35 -13.36
CA PHE A 285 -16.66 8.05 -12.15
C PHE A 285 -16.74 7.19 -10.87
N GLY A 286 -17.65 6.21 -10.84
CA GLY A 286 -17.73 5.19 -9.78
C GLY A 286 -16.46 4.34 -9.61
N LEU A 287 -15.55 4.31 -10.60
CA LEU A 287 -14.28 3.59 -10.51
C LEU A 287 -13.42 4.09 -9.33
N VAL A 288 -13.45 5.39 -9.03
CA VAL A 288 -12.71 5.93 -7.88
C VAL A 288 -13.26 5.39 -6.56
N ALA A 289 -14.59 5.33 -6.42
CA ALA A 289 -15.21 4.74 -5.24
C ALA A 289 -14.84 3.26 -5.06
N ARG A 290 -14.72 2.52 -6.17
CA ARG A 290 -14.28 1.13 -6.16
C ARG A 290 -12.81 0.96 -5.77
N LEU A 291 -11.92 1.84 -6.24
CA LEU A 291 -10.53 1.88 -5.79
C LEU A 291 -10.44 2.21 -4.29
N ASN A 292 -11.29 3.12 -3.78
CA ASN A 292 -11.36 3.42 -2.35
C ASN A 292 -11.87 2.22 -1.53
N GLY A 293 -12.83 1.45 -2.07
CA GLY A 293 -13.26 0.18 -1.47
C GLY A 293 -12.13 -0.84 -1.39
N LEU A 294 -11.35 -1.00 -2.47
CA LEU A 294 -10.15 -1.82 -2.49
C LEU A 294 -9.15 -1.37 -1.42
N SER A 295 -8.82 -0.07 -1.37
CA SER A 295 -7.91 0.48 -0.38
C SER A 295 -8.38 0.19 1.05
N ARG A 296 -9.67 0.39 1.36
CA ARG A 296 -10.24 0.06 2.68
C ARG A 296 -10.05 -1.42 3.04
N ASN A 297 -10.28 -2.32 2.09
CA ASN A 297 -10.08 -3.76 2.32
C ASN A 297 -8.59 -4.07 2.55
N LEU A 298 -7.69 -3.50 1.75
CA LEU A 298 -6.24 -3.63 1.92
C LEU A 298 -5.78 -3.12 3.29
N ALA A 299 -6.27 -1.95 3.72
CA ALA A 299 -5.94 -1.38 5.02
C ALA A 299 -6.29 -2.32 6.18
N ALA A 300 -7.40 -3.06 6.09
CA ALA A 300 -7.78 -4.04 7.10
C ALA A 300 -6.82 -5.24 7.20
N PHE A 301 -6.07 -5.56 6.14
CA PHE A 301 -5.03 -6.62 6.16
C PHE A 301 -3.67 -6.13 6.66
N LEU A 302 -3.41 -4.83 6.51
CA LEU A 302 -2.13 -4.23 6.84
C LEU A 302 -2.12 -3.59 8.22
N ASN A 303 -3.28 -3.22 8.76
CA ASN A 303 -3.41 -2.60 10.07
C ASN A 303 -3.73 -3.65 11.15
N GLY A 304 -3.27 -3.41 12.38
CA GLY A 304 -3.51 -4.29 13.54
C GLY A 304 -2.47 -5.41 13.74
N SER A 305 -2.80 -6.34 14.64
CA SER A 305 -1.86 -7.34 15.19
C SER A 305 -2.00 -8.75 14.60
N THR A 306 -3.00 -8.99 13.75
CA THR A 306 -3.23 -10.29 13.10
C THR A 306 -3.12 -10.14 11.60
N TRP A 307 -2.16 -10.84 10.98
CA TRP A 307 -1.87 -10.69 9.56
C TRP A 307 -2.22 -11.93 8.76
N ARG A 308 -2.59 -11.74 7.49
CA ARG A 308 -2.89 -12.83 6.55
C ARG A 308 -1.66 -13.19 5.73
N ARG A 309 -1.40 -14.49 5.58
CA ARG A 309 -0.17 -15.04 4.96
C ARG A 309 0.10 -14.57 3.54
N ASN A 310 -0.93 -14.19 2.81
CA ASN A 310 -0.86 -13.88 1.38
C ASN A 310 -0.80 -12.38 1.08
N ILE A 311 -0.85 -11.51 2.09
CA ILE A 311 -0.82 -10.06 1.89
C ILE A 311 0.13 -9.47 2.91
N TYR A 312 1.33 -9.13 2.47
CA TYR A 312 2.31 -8.53 3.34
C TYR A 312 3.12 -7.40 2.71
N THR A 313 3.36 -6.35 3.49
CA THR A 313 4.20 -5.20 3.11
C THR A 313 5.65 -5.35 3.54
N SER A 314 6.01 -6.53 4.06
CA SER A 314 7.37 -6.86 4.47
C SER A 314 7.64 -8.34 4.51
N LYS A 315 8.85 -8.74 4.09
CA LYS A 315 9.34 -10.12 4.25
C LYS A 315 9.44 -10.53 5.72
N TRP A 316 9.61 -9.57 6.65
CA TRP A 316 9.48 -9.83 8.09
C TRP A 316 8.06 -10.29 8.45
N GLY A 317 7.04 -9.70 7.82
CA GLY A 317 5.65 -10.10 8.00
C GLY A 317 5.41 -11.53 7.54
N GLN A 318 5.92 -11.89 6.36
CA GLN A 318 5.87 -13.27 5.87
C GLN A 318 6.55 -14.25 6.83
N ALA A 319 7.81 -13.99 7.17
CA ALA A 319 8.60 -14.85 8.04
C ALA A 319 7.97 -15.00 9.43
N TYR A 320 7.41 -13.91 9.98
CA TYR A 320 6.65 -13.93 11.23
C TYR A 320 5.47 -14.91 11.15
N MET A 321 4.64 -14.81 10.11
CA MET A 321 3.47 -15.67 9.95
C MET A 321 3.82 -17.15 9.71
N GLU A 322 4.97 -17.43 9.09
CA GLU A 322 5.53 -18.77 8.93
C GLU A 322 6.05 -19.31 10.27
N ALA A 323 6.77 -18.48 11.03
CA ALA A 323 7.28 -18.81 12.36
C ALA A 323 6.15 -19.11 13.36
N VAL A 324 5.09 -18.30 13.37
CA VAL A 324 3.88 -18.56 14.18
C VAL A 324 3.25 -19.91 13.81
N LYS A 325 3.16 -20.23 12.51
CA LYS A 325 2.63 -21.53 12.05
C LYS A 325 3.46 -22.70 12.57
N ALA A 326 4.78 -22.53 12.58
CA ALA A 326 5.73 -23.54 13.02
C ALA A 326 5.80 -23.67 14.55
N GLY A 327 5.05 -22.85 15.31
CA GLY A 327 5.12 -22.84 16.77
C GLY A 327 6.41 -22.22 17.33
N ASN A 328 7.08 -21.36 16.55
CA ASN A 328 8.29 -20.68 16.99
C ASN A 328 7.95 -19.68 18.11
N LYS A 329 8.48 -19.92 19.31
CA LYS A 329 8.25 -19.08 20.50
C LYS A 329 8.75 -17.64 20.32
N ALA A 330 9.75 -17.39 19.48
CA ALA A 330 10.26 -16.04 19.20
C ALA A 330 9.27 -15.18 18.40
N ALA A 331 8.25 -15.81 17.80
CA ALA A 331 7.12 -15.13 17.14
C ALA A 331 5.94 -14.87 18.09
N GLY A 332 6.03 -15.24 19.37
CA GLY A 332 5.01 -14.92 20.37
C GLY A 332 4.99 -13.44 20.74
N PRO A 333 3.87 -12.91 21.27
CA PRO A 333 3.88 -11.63 21.95
C PRO A 333 4.86 -11.69 23.12
N ASP A 334 5.54 -10.56 23.40
CA ASP A 334 6.31 -10.44 24.64
C ASP A 334 5.35 -10.57 25.82
N THR A 335 5.44 -11.70 26.54
CA THR A 335 4.82 -11.89 27.85
C THR A 335 5.58 -11.12 28.91
#